data_AF-A0A9E2S0B3-F1
#
_entry.id   AF-A0A9E2S0B3-F1
#
_cell.length_a   1.000
_cell.length_b   1.000
_cell.length_c   1.000
_cell.angle_alpha   90.00
_cell.angle_beta   90.00
_cell.angle_gamma   90.00
#
_symmetry.space_group_name_H-M   'P 1'
#
loop_
_entity.id
_entity.type
_entity.pdbx_description
1 polymer ?
#
loop_
_entity_poly.entity_id
_entity_poly.type
_entity_poly.pdbx_seq_one_letter_code
_entity_poly.pdbx_strand_id
1 'polypeptide(L)'
;MPTTTNLSSGISAEQFEHLPPDYKPLFLILGFEDDCQFNGWGAVENAGPEKMDAIIACYSAFGLKDEAAALAAGLVAYKESGDAQEAIGGAYGAVPNATPEMEDRMAVIIDVIKSEPELFAQSSTGG
;
A
#
# COMPACT_ATOMS: atom_id res chain seq x y z
N MET A 1 -13.06 22.25 -10.95
CA MET A 1 -13.40 20.93 -11.52
C MET A 1 -12.93 19.90 -10.50
N PRO A 2 -13.78 18.96 -10.05
CA PRO A 2 -13.33 17.92 -9.15
C PRO A 2 -12.36 17.02 -9.91
N THR A 3 -11.09 17.01 -9.49
CA THR A 3 -10.08 16.10 -10.03
C THR A 3 -10.46 14.71 -9.54
N THR A 4 -11.00 13.88 -10.43
CA THR A 4 -11.26 12.47 -10.13
C THR A 4 -9.92 11.77 -10.07
N THR A 5 -9.32 11.70 -8.87
CA THR A 5 -8.15 10.86 -8.63
C THR A 5 -8.61 9.41 -8.77
N ASN A 6 -8.31 8.80 -9.91
CA ASN A 6 -8.48 7.37 -10.10
C ASN A 6 -7.49 6.67 -9.16
N LEU A 7 -8.00 5.89 -8.21
CA LEU A 7 -7.18 4.95 -7.46
C LEU A 7 -6.84 3.81 -8.44
N SER A 8 -5.57 3.38 -8.46
CA SER A 8 -5.04 2.35 -9.38
C SER A 8 -5.85 1.05 -9.40
N SER A 9 -6.61 0.79 -8.33
CA SER A 9 -7.43 -0.40 -8.09
C SER A 9 -8.86 -0.38 -8.68
N GLY A 10 -9.15 0.52 -9.64
CA GLY A 10 -10.36 0.46 -10.46
C GLY A 10 -11.67 0.87 -9.78
N ILE A 11 -11.60 1.47 -8.58
CA ILE A 11 -12.75 2.13 -7.94
C ILE A 11 -12.50 3.64 -7.82
N SER A 12 -13.56 4.43 -7.90
CA SER A 12 -13.50 5.88 -7.72
C SER A 12 -13.22 6.26 -6.26
N ALA A 13 -12.75 7.49 -6.02
CA ALA A 13 -12.59 8.02 -4.67
C ALA A 13 -13.90 7.95 -3.85
N GLU A 14 -15.06 8.14 -4.50
CA GLU A 14 -16.38 8.00 -3.87
C GLU A 14 -16.65 6.55 -3.44
N GLN A 15 -16.34 5.57 -4.29
CA GLN A 15 -16.48 4.15 -3.94
C GLN A 15 -15.53 3.76 -2.80
N PHE A 16 -14.31 4.31 -2.79
CA PHE A 16 -13.37 4.12 -1.69
C PHE A 16 -13.90 4.66 -0.36
N GLU A 17 -14.56 5.84 -0.37
CA GLU A 17 -15.15 6.40 0.84
C GLU A 17 -16.26 5.55 1.44
N HIS A 18 -16.99 4.81 0.59
CA HIS A 18 -18.04 3.89 1.00
C HIS A 18 -17.56 2.51 1.45
N LEU A 19 -16.26 2.18 1.30
CA LEU A 19 -15.73 0.96 1.88
C LEU A 19 -15.85 1.02 3.41
N PRO A 20 -16.19 -0.10 4.08
CA PRO A 20 -16.08 -0.16 5.52
C PRO A 20 -14.65 0.23 5.95
N PRO A 21 -14.48 1.02 7.03
CA PRO A 21 -13.17 1.55 7.41
C PRO A 21 -12.07 0.49 7.49
N ASP A 22 -12.40 -0.70 7.98
CA ASP A 22 -11.46 -1.81 8.15
C ASP A 22 -10.99 -2.44 6.81
N TYR A 23 -11.73 -2.23 5.72
CA TYR A 23 -11.32 -2.66 4.38
C TYR A 23 -10.42 -1.64 3.68
N LYS A 24 -10.44 -0.36 4.07
CA LYS A 24 -9.67 0.70 3.40
C LYS A 24 -8.15 0.40 3.42
N PRO A 25 -7.55 -0.03 4.54
CA PRO A 25 -6.13 -0.41 4.57
C PRO A 25 -5.78 -1.55 3.62
N LEU A 26 -6.58 -2.62 3.62
CA LEU A 26 -6.38 -3.76 2.73
C LEU A 26 -6.49 -3.33 1.26
N PHE A 27 -7.48 -2.49 0.93
CA PHE A 27 -7.66 -1.98 -0.41
C PHE A 27 -6.48 -1.12 -0.89
N LEU A 28 -5.90 -0.30 -0.02
CA LEU A 28 -4.71 0.49 -0.34
C LEU A 28 -3.50 -0.38 -0.62
N ILE A 29 -3.27 -1.43 0.18
CA ILE A 29 -2.18 -2.38 -0.05
C ILE A 29 -2.36 -3.10 -1.38
N LEU A 30 -3.53 -3.72 -1.61
CA LEU A 30 -3.79 -4.49 -2.82
C LEU A 30 -3.69 -3.62 -4.08
N GLY A 31 -4.21 -2.40 -4.04
CA GLY A 31 -4.11 -1.47 -5.17
C GLY A 31 -2.69 -0.98 -5.45
N PHE A 32 -1.83 -0.91 -4.42
CA PHE A 32 -0.43 -0.58 -4.59
C PHE A 32 0.37 -1.76 -5.17
N GLU A 33 0.12 -2.97 -4.68
CA GLU A 33 0.78 -4.19 -5.19
C GLU A 33 0.44 -4.46 -6.66
N ASP A 34 -0.81 -4.26 -7.05
CA ASP A 34 -1.23 -4.34 -8.46
C ASP A 34 -0.49 -3.31 -9.32
N ASP A 35 -0.38 -2.06 -8.84
CA ASP A 35 0.36 -1.01 -9.52
C ASP A 35 1.87 -1.35 -9.64
N CYS A 36 2.48 -1.89 -8.57
CA CYS A 36 3.85 -2.40 -8.58
C CYS A 36 4.06 -3.49 -9.62
N GLN A 37 3.10 -4.40 -9.80
CA GLN A 37 3.19 -5.49 -10.78
C GLN A 37 3.29 -4.96 -12.23
N PHE A 38 2.62 -3.85 -12.54
CA PHE A 38 2.61 -3.27 -13.88
C PHE A 38 3.68 -2.18 -14.09
N ASN A 39 3.95 -1.37 -13.07
CA ASN A 39 4.76 -0.16 -13.17
C ASN A 39 6.07 -0.21 -12.36
N GLY A 40 6.30 -1.27 -11.58
CA GLY A 40 7.47 -1.40 -10.70
C GLY A 40 7.56 -0.20 -9.73
N TRP A 41 8.75 0.38 -9.60
CA TRP A 41 8.95 1.59 -8.78
C TRP A 41 8.19 2.83 -9.27
N GLY A 42 7.67 2.81 -10.51
CA GLY A 42 6.75 3.84 -10.99
C GLY A 42 5.45 3.92 -10.18
N ALA A 43 5.06 2.85 -9.48
CA ALA A 43 3.90 2.86 -8.58
C ALA A 43 4.06 3.87 -7.42
N VAL A 44 5.29 4.10 -6.94
CA VAL A 44 5.56 5.10 -5.89
C VAL A 44 5.34 6.52 -6.42
N GLU A 45 5.76 6.79 -7.65
CA GLU A 45 5.54 8.06 -8.33
C GLU A 45 4.04 8.28 -8.61
N ASN A 46 3.37 7.26 -9.15
CA ASN A 46 1.93 7.29 -9.43
C ASN A 46 1.09 7.56 -8.19
N ALA A 47 1.47 6.96 -7.05
CA ALA A 47 0.80 7.18 -5.78
C ALA A 47 1.05 8.59 -5.23
N GLY A 48 2.28 9.08 -5.39
CA GLY A 48 2.73 10.34 -4.81
C GLY A 48 2.90 10.27 -3.29
N PRO A 49 3.52 11.31 -2.68
CA PRO A 49 3.96 11.24 -1.28
C PRO A 49 2.86 10.99 -0.26
N GLU A 50 1.73 11.68 -0.37
CA GLU A 50 0.64 11.61 0.60
C GLU A 50 -0.02 10.22 0.63
N LYS A 51 -0.25 9.63 -0.55
CA LYS A 51 -0.82 8.28 -0.65
C LYS A 51 0.19 7.23 -0.20
N MET A 52 1.49 7.43 -0.50
CA MET A 52 2.54 6.53 -0.04
C MET A 52 2.66 6.48 1.47
N ASP A 53 2.57 7.63 2.16
CA ASP A 53 2.56 7.65 3.63
C ASP A 53 1.41 6.80 4.21
N ALA A 54 0.22 6.85 3.58
CA ALA A 54 -0.91 6.00 3.97
C ALA A 54 -0.68 4.51 3.67
N ILE A 55 -0.14 4.17 2.50
CA ILE A 55 0.19 2.77 2.12
C ILE A 55 1.21 2.17 3.10
N ILE A 56 2.27 2.92 3.43
CA ILE A 56 3.30 2.51 4.40
C ILE A 56 2.69 2.24 5.77
N ALA A 57 1.79 3.12 6.24
CA ALA A 57 1.08 2.91 7.50
C ALA A 57 0.23 1.63 7.47
N CYS A 58 -0.39 1.31 6.34
CA CYS A 58 -1.18 0.09 6.17
C CYS A 58 -0.29 -1.17 6.25
N TYR A 59 0.84 -1.22 5.55
CA TYR A 59 1.77 -2.36 5.67
C TYR A 59 2.21 -2.61 7.12
N SER A 60 2.56 -1.53 7.83
CA SER A 60 2.93 -1.61 9.24
C SER A 60 1.80 -2.15 10.12
N ALA A 61 0.55 -1.76 9.85
CA ALA A 61 -0.63 -2.23 10.57
C ALA A 61 -0.92 -3.73 10.33
N PHE A 62 -0.60 -4.25 9.15
CA PHE A 62 -0.68 -5.69 8.83
C PHE A 62 0.53 -6.51 9.33
N GLY A 63 1.40 -5.92 10.15
CA GLY A 63 2.57 -6.60 10.71
C GLY A 63 3.79 -6.64 9.79
N LEU A 64 3.71 -6.08 8.59
CA LEU A 64 4.79 -6.00 7.60
C LEU A 64 5.66 -4.75 7.86
N LYS A 65 6.27 -4.70 9.05
CA LYS A 65 7.01 -3.52 9.54
C LYS A 65 8.30 -3.25 8.79
N ASP A 66 8.96 -4.30 8.35
CA ASP A 66 10.19 -4.29 7.56
C ASP A 66 9.93 -3.86 6.11
N GLU A 67 8.86 -4.36 5.48
CA GLU A 67 8.37 -3.82 4.20
C GLU A 67 8.04 -2.32 4.32
N ALA A 68 7.28 -1.93 5.35
CA ALA A 68 6.95 -0.53 5.59
C ALA A 68 8.21 0.35 5.74
N ALA A 69 9.24 -0.15 6.42
CA ALA A 69 10.51 0.55 6.57
C ALA A 69 11.27 0.67 5.22
N ALA A 70 11.28 -0.39 4.40
CA ALA A 70 11.91 -0.38 3.08
C ALA A 70 11.20 0.60 2.13
N LEU A 71 9.87 0.61 2.10
CA LEU A 71 9.07 1.57 1.33
C LEU A 71 9.27 3.00 1.81
N ALA A 72 9.38 3.22 3.12
CA ALA A 72 9.67 4.54 3.67
C ALA A 72 11.03 5.07 3.22
N ALA A 73 12.06 4.22 3.17
CA ALA A 73 13.37 4.59 2.63
C ALA A 73 13.29 4.93 1.13
N GLY A 74 12.55 4.13 0.34
CA GLY A 74 12.26 4.41 -1.05
C GLY A 74 11.56 5.76 -1.26
N LEU A 75 10.55 6.08 -0.43
CA LEU A 75 9.82 7.34 -0.49
C LEU A 75 10.71 8.55 -0.18
N VAL A 76 11.63 8.43 0.79
CA VAL A 76 12.62 9.48 1.06
C VAL A 76 13.50 9.72 -0.17
N ALA A 77 14.02 8.65 -0.78
CA ALA A 77 14.83 8.77 -1.99
C ALA A 77 14.06 9.43 -3.14
N TYR A 78 12.80 9.05 -3.36
CA TYR A 78 11.91 9.69 -4.34
C TYR A 78 11.75 11.20 -4.12
N LYS A 79 11.51 11.61 -2.86
CA LYS A 79 11.37 13.03 -2.47
C LYS A 79 12.64 13.85 -2.73
N GLU A 80 13.82 13.21 -2.69
CA GLU A 80 15.12 13.87 -2.86
C GLU A 80 15.62 13.88 -4.32
N SER A 81 15.43 12.80 -5.08
CA SER A 81 16.01 12.65 -6.42
C SER A 81 15.14 13.19 -7.55
N GLY A 82 13.81 13.09 -7.43
CA GLY A 82 12.88 13.32 -8.53
C GLY A 82 12.97 12.33 -9.71
N ASP A 83 14.00 11.48 -9.76
CA ASP A 83 14.16 10.35 -10.67
C ASP A 83 13.94 9.05 -9.87
N ALA A 84 12.84 8.37 -10.19
CA ALA A 84 12.16 7.48 -9.27
C ALA A 84 12.79 6.08 -9.23
N GLN A 85 13.06 5.44 -10.37
CA GLN A 85 13.19 3.98 -10.32
C GLN A 85 14.47 3.46 -9.66
N GLU A 86 15.65 3.96 -10.05
CA GLU A 86 16.92 3.45 -9.52
C GLU A 86 17.16 3.91 -8.08
N ALA A 87 16.84 5.18 -7.76
CA ALA A 87 17.00 5.73 -6.42
C ALA A 87 16.07 5.05 -5.40
N ILE A 88 14.80 4.84 -5.76
CA ILE A 88 13.85 4.12 -4.91
C ILE A 88 14.31 2.68 -4.73
N GLY A 89 14.64 1.97 -5.82
CA GLY A 89 15.07 0.58 -5.74
C GLY A 89 16.33 0.38 -4.91
N GLY A 90 17.31 1.28 -5.04
CA GLY A 90 18.54 1.25 -4.24
C GLY A 90 18.28 1.50 -2.76
N ALA A 91 17.45 2.50 -2.42
CA ALA A 91 17.12 2.81 -1.04
C ALA A 91 16.26 1.71 -0.38
N TYR A 92 15.28 1.18 -1.11
CA TYR A 92 14.45 0.06 -0.69
C TYR A 92 15.31 -1.18 -0.43
N GLY A 93 16.16 -1.57 -1.39
CA GLY A 93 17.01 -2.76 -1.29
C GLY A 93 18.13 -2.66 -0.24
N ALA A 94 18.42 -1.46 0.26
CA ALA A 94 19.38 -1.27 1.35
C ALA A 94 18.78 -1.55 2.75
N VAL A 95 17.45 -1.62 2.85
CA VAL A 95 16.76 -1.96 4.11
C VAL A 95 16.54 -3.46 4.18
N PRO A 96 16.96 -4.15 5.26
CA PRO A 96 16.64 -5.56 5.45
C PRO A 96 15.12 -5.77 5.45
N ASN A 97 14.65 -6.67 4.60
CA ASN A 97 13.25 -6.99 4.44
C ASN A 97 13.08 -8.51 4.37
N ALA A 98 12.26 -9.08 5.26
CA ALA A 98 12.00 -10.51 5.28
C ALA A 98 11.01 -10.94 4.19
N THR A 99 10.27 -9.99 3.60
CA THR A 99 9.23 -10.25 2.59
C THR A 99 9.36 -9.33 1.36
N PRO A 100 10.52 -9.34 0.67
CA PRO A 100 10.73 -8.47 -0.50
C PRO A 100 9.87 -8.87 -1.70
N GLU A 101 9.44 -10.13 -1.75
CA GLU A 101 8.58 -10.65 -2.80
C GLU A 101 7.10 -10.49 -2.43
N MET A 102 6.27 -10.12 -3.41
CA MET A 102 4.83 -9.93 -3.22
C MET A 102 4.15 -11.18 -2.66
N GLU A 103 4.54 -12.37 -3.12
CA GLU A 103 3.96 -13.63 -2.67
C GLU A 103 4.12 -13.83 -1.15
N ASP A 104 5.28 -13.46 -0.60
CA ASP A 104 5.56 -13.55 0.83
C ASP A 104 4.71 -12.56 1.64
N ARG A 105 4.56 -11.33 1.13
CA ARG A 105 3.68 -10.31 1.76
C ARG A 105 2.22 -10.71 1.75
N MET A 106 1.74 -11.25 0.62
CA MET A 106 0.37 -11.72 0.50
C MET A 106 0.08 -12.87 1.46
N ALA A 107 1.05 -13.77 1.69
CA ALA A 107 0.89 -14.82 2.68
C ALA A 107 0.65 -14.25 4.09
N VAL A 108 1.43 -13.25 4.51
CA VAL A 108 1.25 -12.57 5.81
C VAL A 108 -0.11 -11.88 5.91
N ILE A 109 -0.52 -11.15 4.87
CA ILE A 109 -1.82 -10.45 4.85
C ILE A 109 -2.98 -11.44 4.94
N ILE A 110 -2.91 -12.54 4.19
CA ILE A 110 -3.93 -13.61 4.24
C ILE A 110 -4.00 -14.23 5.63
N ASP A 111 -2.85 -14.44 6.29
CA ASP A 111 -2.83 -15.00 7.64
C ASP A 111 -3.46 -14.05 8.66
N VAL A 112 -3.22 -12.73 8.55
CA VAL A 112 -3.92 -11.71 9.38
C VAL A 112 -5.43 -11.78 9.16
N ILE A 113 -5.89 -11.83 7.91
CA ILE A 113 -7.33 -11.92 7.59
C ILE A 113 -7.96 -13.18 8.21
N LYS A 114 -7.23 -14.30 8.20
CA LYS A 114 -7.71 -15.56 8.81
C LYS A 114 -7.71 -15.52 10.32
N SER A 115 -6.73 -14.86 10.95
CA SER A 115 -6.61 -14.80 12.41
C SER A 115 -7.52 -13.75 13.04
N GLU A 116 -7.89 -12.71 12.29
CA GLU A 116 -8.68 -11.57 12.76
C GLU A 116 -9.90 -11.31 11.84
N PRO A 117 -10.76 -12.31 11.58
CA PRO A 117 -11.90 -12.17 10.68
C PRO A 117 -12.90 -11.10 11.15
N GLU A 118 -12.95 -10.81 12.45
CA GLU A 118 -13.79 -9.78 13.05
C GLU A 118 -13.44 -8.36 12.60
N LEU A 119 -12.19 -8.10 12.19
CA LEU A 119 -11.82 -6.83 11.57
C LEU A 119 -12.60 -6.61 10.27
N PHE A 120 -12.91 -7.68 9.54
CA PHE A 120 -13.55 -7.60 8.23
C PHE A 120 -15.04 -8.00 8.25
N ALA A 121 -15.53 -8.55 9.36
CA ALA A 121 -16.92 -9.00 9.51
C ALA A 121 -17.91 -7.86 9.79
N GLN A 122 -17.44 -6.66 10.13
CA GLN A 122 -18.29 -5.51 10.44
C GLN A 122 -18.85 -4.87 9.16
N SER A 123 -19.82 -5.53 8.55
CA SER A 123 -20.61 -4.99 7.44
C SER A 123 -22.10 -5.19 7.71
N SER A 124 -22.60 -4.75 8.87
CA SER A 124 -24.02 -4.39 9.12
C SER A 124 -24.35 -4.23 10.62
N THR A 125 -24.11 -3.06 11.21
CA THR A 125 -24.94 -2.60 12.33
C THR A 125 -25.00 -1.08 12.37
N GLY A 126 -26.13 -0.56 11.90
CA GLY A 126 -26.53 0.86 11.90
C GLY A 126 -27.27 1.14 10.60
N GLY A 127 -28.59 1.30 10.55
CA GLY A 127 -29.51 1.81 11.56
C GLY A 127 -30.23 3.00 10.96
#